data_AF-A0A397HI29-F1
#
_entry.id   AF-A0A397HI29-F1
#
_cell.length_a   1.000
_cell.length_b   1.000
_cell.length_c   1.000
_cell.angle_alpha   90.00
_cell.angle_beta   90.00
_cell.angle_gamma   90.00
#
_symmetry.space_group_name_H-M   'P 1'
#
loop_
_entity.id
_entity.type
_entity.pdbx_description
1 polymer ?
#
loop_
_entity_poly.entity_id
_entity_poly.type
_entity_poly.pdbx_seq_one_letter_code
_entity_poly.pdbx_strand_id
1 'polypeptide(L)'
;MTDKFISREITNILKEYEYGIKPNSIKILSSKDGSKFQIELLENIQLTIIITEIGFIIIDIYPNNDIEIEKWINKPFETMDALLINTSPKFSEKFNQALFDKLLLLQQQQQSEQEQE
;
A
#
# COMPACT_ATOMS: atom_id res chain seq x y z
N MET A 1 21.49 5.50 18.94
CA MET A 1 21.00 6.58 18.05
C MET A 1 20.51 6.07 16.69
N THR A 2 20.84 4.84 16.29
CA THR A 2 20.52 4.24 14.98
C THR A 2 19.03 3.97 14.76
N ASP A 3 18.31 3.56 15.80
CA ASP A 3 16.90 3.15 15.76
C ASP A 3 15.96 4.26 15.24
N LYS A 4 16.19 5.52 15.68
CA LYS A 4 15.38 6.69 15.26
C LYS A 4 15.55 7.05 13.78
N PHE A 5 16.71 6.74 13.19
CA PHE A 5 16.97 7.05 11.79
C PHE A 5 16.21 6.09 10.88
N ILE A 6 16.27 4.80 11.18
CA ILE A 6 15.58 3.75 10.43
C ILE A 6 14.07 3.93 10.50
N SER A 7 13.53 4.23 11.69
CA SER A 7 12.09 4.52 11.82
C SER A 7 11.65 5.72 10.98
N ARG A 8 12.52 6.72 10.80
CA ARG A 8 12.19 7.94 10.05
C ARG A 8 12.22 7.68 8.55
N GLU A 9 13.21 6.94 8.06
CA GLU A 9 13.30 6.52 6.66
C GLU A 9 12.09 5.66 6.26
N ILE A 10 11.75 4.66 7.06
CA ILE A 10 10.57 3.81 6.83
C ILE A 10 9.30 4.65 6.82
N THR A 11 9.15 5.56 7.78
CA THR A 11 7.99 6.48 7.79
C THR A 11 7.93 7.32 6.52
N ASN A 12 9.06 7.83 6.03
CA ASN A 12 9.10 8.65 4.82
C ASN A 12 8.70 7.86 3.57
N ILE A 13 9.18 6.62 3.43
CA ILE A 13 8.77 5.72 2.33
C ILE A 13 7.26 5.43 2.44
N LEU A 14 6.77 5.13 3.64
CA LEU A 14 5.36 4.81 3.86
C LEU A 14 4.43 6.00 3.60
N LYS A 15 4.91 7.25 3.69
CA LYS A 15 4.12 8.44 3.33
C LYS A 15 3.74 8.47 1.87
N GLU A 16 4.56 7.91 0.99
CA GLU A 16 4.22 7.82 -0.44
C GLU A 16 2.95 6.99 -0.65
N TYR A 17 2.62 6.10 0.29
CA TYR A 17 1.44 5.22 0.24
C TYR A 17 0.24 5.74 1.04
N GLU A 18 0.32 6.92 1.66
CA GLU A 18 -0.79 7.49 2.45
C GLU A 18 -2.07 7.69 1.64
N TYR A 19 -1.98 7.84 0.32
CA TYR A 19 -3.16 7.95 -0.56
C TYR A 19 -3.98 6.65 -0.63
N GLY A 20 -3.35 5.51 -0.33
CA GLY A 20 -3.95 4.17 -0.40
C GLY A 20 -4.34 3.57 0.93
N ILE A 21 -4.03 4.25 2.04
CA ILE A 21 -4.35 3.84 3.40
C ILE A 21 -5.07 4.97 4.11
N LYS A 22 -5.56 4.71 5.32
CA LYS A 22 -6.16 5.76 6.14
C LYS A 22 -5.09 6.78 6.54
N PRO A 23 -5.35 8.09 6.39
CA PRO A 23 -4.38 9.13 6.72
C PRO A 23 -3.90 9.02 8.18
N ASN A 24 -2.60 9.26 8.42
CA ASN A 24 -1.99 9.18 9.75
C ASN A 24 -2.16 7.82 10.47
N SER A 25 -2.41 6.73 9.73
CA SER A 25 -2.57 5.38 10.33
C SER A 25 -1.26 4.62 10.52
N ILE A 26 -0.17 5.09 9.91
CA ILE A 26 1.14 4.44 9.97
C ILE A 26 1.68 4.50 11.39
N LYS A 27 1.92 3.32 11.99
CA LYS A 27 2.52 3.18 13.32
C LYS A 27 3.68 2.21 13.26
N ILE A 28 4.89 2.67 13.55
CA ILE A 28 6.05 1.78 13.65
C ILE A 28 6.01 1.09 15.01
N LEU A 29 5.99 -0.25 14.98
CA LEU A 29 6.09 -1.06 16.18
C LEU A 29 7.58 -1.30 16.41
N SER A 30 8.10 -0.84 17.55
CA SER A 30 9.53 -0.90 17.87
C SER A 30 10.06 -2.35 17.83
N SER A 31 10.58 -2.76 16.68
CA SER A 31 11.71 -3.68 16.61
C SER A 31 12.98 -2.83 16.61
N LYS A 32 14.10 -3.37 17.09
CA LYS A 32 15.41 -2.68 17.12
C LYS A 32 15.87 -2.18 15.73
N ASP A 33 15.17 -2.62 14.68
CA ASP A 33 15.50 -2.42 13.29
C ASP A 33 14.35 -1.73 12.51
N GLY A 34 13.29 -1.26 13.18
CA GLY A 34 12.14 -0.60 12.53
C GLY A 34 11.35 -1.47 11.54
N SER A 35 11.67 -2.77 11.46
CA SER A 35 11.15 -3.71 10.48
C SER A 35 9.66 -4.01 10.62
N LYS A 36 9.04 -3.72 11.77
CA LYS A 36 7.62 -4.02 12.01
C LYS A 36 6.80 -2.73 12.10
N PHE A 37 5.70 -2.66 11.37
CA PHE A 37 4.82 -1.50 11.38
C PHE A 37 3.36 -1.93 11.20
N GLN A 38 2.46 -0.99 11.48
CA GLN A 38 1.02 -1.13 11.32
C GLN A 38 0.52 -0.02 10.40
N ILE A 39 -0.43 -0.39 9.56
CA ILE A 39 -1.20 0.54 8.72
C ILE A 39 -2.68 0.22 8.88
N GLU A 40 -3.54 1.20 8.66
CA GLU A 40 -4.98 0.97 8.58
C GLU A 40 -5.43 1.25 7.14
N LEU A 41 -6.07 0.27 6.50
CA LEU A 41 -6.61 0.39 5.16
C LEU A 41 -7.85 1.31 5.15
N LEU A 42 -8.29 1.70 3.95
CA LEU A 42 -9.49 2.52 3.74
C LEU A 42 -10.80 1.81 4.13
N GLU A 43 -10.72 0.51 4.34
CA GLU A 43 -11.78 -0.37 4.80
C GLU A 43 -11.88 -0.42 6.34
N ASN A 44 -11.04 0.33 7.05
CA ASN A 44 -10.86 0.26 8.52
C ASN A 44 -10.33 -1.10 8.98
N ILE A 45 -9.46 -1.70 8.18
CA ILE A 45 -8.76 -2.94 8.49
C ILE A 45 -7.31 -2.58 8.80
N GLN A 46 -6.88 -2.89 10.00
CA GLN A 46 -5.51 -2.71 10.45
C GLN A 46 -4.67 -3.92 10.04
N LEU A 47 -3.58 -3.68 9.32
CA LEU A 47 -2.59 -4.68 8.98
C LEU A 47 -1.36 -4.47 9.84
N THR A 48 -0.83 -5.56 10.38
CA THR A 48 0.51 -5.59 10.97
C THR A 48 1.45 -6.25 9.97
N ILE A 49 2.50 -5.53 9.59
CA ILE A 49 3.42 -5.91 8.52
C ILE A 49 4.84 -5.92 9.06
N ILE A 50 5.64 -6.86 8.56
CA ILE A 50 7.08 -6.93 8.77
C ILE A 50 7.81 -6.83 7.42
N ILE A 51 8.87 -6.02 7.39
CA ILE A 51 9.83 -5.91 6.31
C ILE A 51 10.91 -6.97 6.51
N THR A 52 11.15 -7.76 5.47
CA THR A 52 12.16 -8.81 5.42
C THR A 52 13.01 -8.66 4.15
N GLU A 53 14.06 -9.46 4.02
CA GLU A 53 14.91 -9.48 2.81
C GLU A 53 14.14 -9.89 1.54
N ILE A 54 13.02 -10.61 1.70
CA ILE A 54 12.17 -11.08 0.60
C ILE A 54 10.95 -10.17 0.36
N GLY A 55 10.86 -9.03 1.07
CA GLY A 55 9.78 -8.05 0.94
C GLY A 55 8.90 -7.92 2.19
N PHE A 56 7.64 -7.56 1.98
CA PHE A 56 6.64 -7.26 3.01
C PHE A 56 5.78 -8.47 3.34
N ILE A 57 5.64 -8.80 4.63
CA ILE A 57 4.84 -9.93 5.08
C ILE A 57 3.80 -9.44 6.08
N ILE A 58 2.53 -9.79 5.82
CA ILE A 58 1.44 -9.55 6.76
C ILE A 58 1.50 -10.62 7.84
N ILE A 59 1.59 -10.20 9.10
CA ILE A 59 1.67 -11.11 10.24
C ILE A 59 0.39 -11.14 11.07
N ASP A 60 -0.42 -10.09 11.00
CA ASP A 60 -1.65 -10.00 11.75
C ASP A 60 -2.61 -9.00 11.09
N ILE A 61 -3.91 -9.20 11.29
CA ILE A 61 -4.97 -8.34 10.77
C ILE A 61 -6.03 -8.08 11.84
N TYR A 62 -6.62 -6.89 11.83
CA TYR A 62 -7.69 -6.53 12.75
C TYR A 62 -8.71 -5.62 12.07
N PRO A 63 -10.02 -5.93 12.09
CA PRO A 63 -10.64 -7.12 12.68
C PRO A 63 -10.31 -8.40 11.89
N ASN A 64 -10.10 -9.52 12.58
CA ASN A 64 -9.71 -10.81 12.00
C ASN A 64 -10.92 -11.59 11.46
N ASN A 65 -11.75 -10.91 10.67
CA ASN A 65 -12.98 -11.46 10.09
C ASN A 65 -13.01 -11.35 8.55
N ASP A 66 -11.93 -10.84 7.94
CA ASP A 66 -11.85 -10.64 6.50
C ASP A 66 -11.11 -11.81 5.83
N ILE A 67 -11.88 -12.81 5.43
CA ILE A 67 -11.41 -14.06 4.82
C ILE A 67 -10.54 -13.79 3.56
N GLU A 68 -10.83 -12.71 2.83
CA GLU A 68 -10.10 -12.35 1.62
C GLU A 68 -8.70 -11.83 1.92
N ILE A 69 -8.50 -11.22 3.09
CA ILE A 69 -7.19 -10.71 3.52
C ILE A 69 -6.42 -11.79 4.30
N GLU A 70 -7.11 -12.63 5.07
CA GLU A 70 -6.50 -13.72 5.85
C GLU A 70 -5.67 -14.66 4.98
N LYS A 71 -6.08 -14.91 3.73
CA LYS A 71 -5.35 -15.77 2.77
C LYS A 71 -3.95 -15.23 2.41
N TRP A 72 -3.67 -13.96 2.70
CA TRP A 72 -2.40 -13.29 2.45
C TRP A 72 -1.49 -13.22 3.68
N ILE A 73 -1.97 -13.65 4.85
CA ILE A 73 -1.14 -13.74 6.06
C ILE A 73 0.03 -14.72 5.82
N ASN A 74 1.22 -14.33 6.27
CA ASN A 74 2.48 -15.05 6.10
C ASN A 74 2.93 -15.26 4.64
N LYS A 75 2.33 -14.56 3.67
CA LYS A 75 2.81 -14.55 2.28
C LYS A 75 3.69 -13.31 2.04
N PRO A 76 4.85 -13.47 1.40
CA PRO A 76 5.71 -12.34 1.05
C PRO A 76 5.16 -11.60 -0.19
N PHE A 77 5.18 -10.28 -0.10
CA PHE A 77 4.93 -9.36 -1.20
C PHE A 77 6.22 -8.61 -1.52
N GLU A 78 6.60 -8.58 -2.79
CA GLU A 78 7.83 -7.90 -3.23
C GLU A 78 7.75 -6.38 -3.01
N THR A 79 6.57 -5.79 -3.24
CA THR A 79 6.34 -4.35 -3.10
C THR A 79 5.11 -4.04 -2.24
N MET A 80 5.09 -2.83 -1.67
CA MET A 80 3.94 -2.34 -0.93
C MET A 80 2.70 -2.18 -1.82
N ASP A 81 2.88 -1.79 -3.09
CA ASP A 81 1.80 -1.71 -4.06
C ASP A 81 1.13 -3.08 -4.27
N ALA A 82 1.93 -4.14 -4.41
CA ALA A 82 1.40 -5.50 -4.54
C ALA A 82 0.62 -5.92 -3.29
N LEU A 83 1.08 -5.52 -2.09
CA LEU A 83 0.35 -5.76 -0.85
C LEU A 83 -0.98 -4.99 -0.83
N LEU A 84 -0.98 -3.70 -1.11
CA LEU A 84 -2.18 -2.85 -1.07
C LEU A 84 -3.22 -3.23 -2.13
N ILE A 85 -2.79 -3.57 -3.35
CA ILE A 85 -3.70 -4.03 -4.42
C ILE A 85 -4.46 -5.31 -4.01
N ASN A 86 -3.77 -6.23 -3.32
CA ASN A 86 -4.35 -7.51 -2.93
C ASN A 86 -5.14 -7.47 -1.61
N THR A 87 -4.90 -6.46 -0.77
CA THR A 87 -5.49 -6.36 0.57
C THR A 87 -6.53 -5.25 0.71
N SER A 88 -6.52 -4.22 -0.14
CA SER A 88 -7.47 -3.11 -0.12
C SER A 88 -8.25 -3.06 -1.44
N PRO A 89 -9.48 -3.59 -1.48
CA PRO A 89 -10.36 -3.45 -2.64
C PRO A 89 -10.59 -2.00 -3.06
N LYS A 90 -10.74 -1.07 -2.10
CA LYS A 90 -10.92 0.36 -2.41
C LYS A 90 -9.67 0.98 -3.00
N PHE A 91 -8.48 0.54 -2.57
CA PHE A 91 -7.24 0.94 -3.22
C PHE A 91 -7.20 0.44 -4.67
N SER A 92 -7.51 -0.84 -4.88
CA SER A 92 -7.56 -1.44 -6.20
C SER A 92 -8.56 -0.73 -7.12
N GLU A 93 -9.76 -0.41 -6.64
CA GLU A 93 -10.76 0.35 -7.40
C GLU A 93 -10.25 1.75 -7.79
N LYS A 94 -9.70 2.50 -6.84
CA LYS A 94 -9.13 3.83 -7.11
C LYS A 94 -7.96 3.77 -8.08
N PHE A 95 -7.09 2.78 -7.92
CA PHE A 95 -5.95 2.58 -8.80
C PHE A 95 -6.40 2.25 -10.23
N ASN A 96 -7.37 1.34 -10.37
CA ASN A 96 -7.97 1.00 -11.66
C ASN A 96 -8.71 2.19 -12.29
N GLN A 97 -9.43 2.99 -11.51
CA GLN A 97 -10.06 4.22 -11.99
C GLN A 97 -9.02 5.24 -12.50
N ALA A 98 -7.96 5.48 -11.73
CA ALA A 98 -6.90 6.40 -12.15
C ALA A 98 -6.17 5.93 -13.42
N LEU A 99 -5.98 4.62 -13.58
CA LEU A 99 -5.44 4.04 -14.81
C LEU A 99 -6.40 4.19 -15.99
N PHE A 100 -7.69 3.93 -15.77
CA PHE A 100 -8.72 4.07 -16.78
C PHE A 100 -8.84 5.52 -17.25
N ASP A 101 -8.84 6.49 -16.33
CA ASP A 101 -8.89 7.91 -16.65
C ASP A 101 -7.68 8.36 -17.46
N LYS A 102 -6.48 7.86 -17.12
CA LYS A 102 -5.27 8.12 -17.91
C LYS A 102 -5.34 7.54 -19.32
N LEU A 103 -5.86 6.33 -19.46
CA LEU A 103 -6.07 5.71 -20.78
C LEU A 103 -7.07 6.53 -21.61
N LEU A 104 -8.13 7.02 -21.00
CA LEU A 104 -9.14 7.84 -21.66
C LEU A 104 -8.57 9.20 -22.11
N LEU A 105 -7.75 9.83 -21.27
CA LEU A 105 -7.02 11.05 -21.59
C LEU A 105 -6.06 10.87 -22.76
N LEU A 106 -5.30 9.78 -22.77
CA LEU A 106 -4.38 9.45 -23.87
C LEU A 106 -5.13 9.18 -25.18
N GLN A 107 -6.29 8.51 -25.12
CA GLN A 107 -7.14 8.28 -26.29
C GLN A 107 -7.67 9.59 -26.86
N GLN A 108 -8.12 10.51 -26.00
CA GLN A 108 -8.58 11.84 -26.43
C GLN A 108 -7.46 12.69 -27.01
N GLN A 109 -6.24 12.61 -26.47
CA GLN A 109 -5.06 13.29 -27.02
C GLN A 109 -4.71 12.76 -28.41
N GLN A 110 -4.72 11.44 -28.62
CA GLN A 110 -4.46 10.84 -29.92
C GLN A 110 -5.52 11.21 -30.98
N GLN A 111 -6.80 11.33 -30.59
CA GLN A 111 -7.84 11.82 -31.51
C GLN A 111 -7.68 13.31 -31.83
N SER A 112 -7.27 14.12 -30.86
CA SER A 112 -7.04 15.56 -31.07
C SER A 112 -5.83 15.85 -31.96
N GLU A 113 -4.80 15.00 -31.91
CA GLU A 113 -3.61 15.09 -32.76
C GLU A 113 -3.90 14.66 -34.22
N GLN A 114 -4.82 13.71 -34.43
CA GLN A 114 -5.24 13.28 -35.78
C GLN A 114 -6.18 14.26 -36.50
N GLU A 115 -6.88 15.14 -35.77
CA GLU A 115 -7.74 16.18 -36.37
C GLU A 115 -6.98 17.48 -36.71
N GLN A 116 -5.69 17.57 -36.38
CA GLN A 116 -4.84 18.75 -36.67
C GLN A 116 -3.78 18.50 -37.78
N GLU A 117 -3.74 17.31 -38.39
CA GLU A 117 -3.01 17.02 -39.65
C GLU A 117 -3.97 17.01 -40.85
#